data_AF-A0A1V5M7V6-F1
#
_entry.id   AF-A0A1V5M7V6-F1
#
_cell.length_a   1.000
_cell.length_b   1.000
_cell.length_c   1.000
_cell.angle_alpha   90.00
_cell.angle_beta   90.00
_cell.angle_gamma   90.00
#
_symmetry.space_group_name_H-M   'P 1'
#
loop_
_entity.id
_entity.type
_entity.pdbx_description
1 polymer ?
#
loop_
_entity_poly.entity_id
_entity_poly.type
_entity_poly.pdbx_seq_one_letter_code
_entity_poly.pdbx_strand_id
1 'polypeptide(L)'
;MLERASARETAARVAAGAAARKLLAALSINIYSRVVRIGSVTDRSRFNPPDDYERIEASRLRCRSVSAENRMAELIDRVKARGESLGGIFEITVTGLPVGLGSYVHWDRRLDGRLAQALASIPAIKGVEIGAGFQAAARSGSRVQDEIFHDPGRGYFRKSNRAGGLEGGLTNGEPLLLRAAMKPIPTQSRPLRTVDIASGRPSLAHRERSDFCAVPAAAVVGEAMTALVLADAVLEKYGGDTLPDLRLRKNGA
;
A
#
# COMPACT_ATOMS: atom_id res chain seq x y z
N MET A 1 20.31 -15.36 -9.45
CA MET A 1 19.71 -14.05 -9.08
C MET A 1 18.21 -14.02 -9.37
N LEU A 2 17.79 -14.34 -10.61
CA LEU A 2 16.40 -14.26 -11.06
C LEU A 2 15.41 -15.02 -10.14
N GLU A 3 15.72 -16.29 -9.81
CA GLU A 3 14.83 -17.13 -8.98
C GLU A 3 14.43 -16.49 -7.65
N ARG A 4 15.37 -15.79 -6.98
CA ARG A 4 15.12 -15.17 -5.69
C ARG A 4 14.62 -13.73 -5.79
N ALA A 5 15.02 -12.99 -6.82
CA ALA A 5 14.55 -11.63 -7.08
C ALA A 5 13.13 -11.60 -7.70
N SER A 6 12.62 -12.76 -8.12
CA SER A 6 11.27 -12.93 -8.62
C SER A 6 10.21 -12.51 -7.61
N ALA A 7 9.12 -11.93 -8.10
CA ALA A 7 7.97 -11.60 -7.27
C ALA A 7 7.26 -12.84 -6.71
N ARG A 8 7.67 -14.07 -7.07
CA ARG A 8 7.13 -15.30 -6.47
C ARG A 8 7.30 -15.34 -4.94
N GLU A 9 8.35 -14.71 -4.41
CA GLU A 9 8.59 -14.61 -2.97
C GLU A 9 7.48 -13.84 -2.23
N THR A 10 6.73 -12.95 -2.89
CA THR A 10 5.64 -12.20 -2.24
C THR A 10 4.50 -13.09 -1.76
N ALA A 11 4.38 -14.33 -2.28
CA ALA A 11 3.44 -15.31 -1.76
C ALA A 11 3.72 -15.63 -0.27
N ALA A 12 5.00 -15.73 0.12
CA ALA A 12 5.39 -15.95 1.51
C ALA A 12 5.06 -14.72 2.38
N ARG A 13 5.28 -13.51 1.84
CA ARG A 13 4.91 -12.26 2.52
C ARG A 13 3.40 -12.16 2.78
N VAL A 14 2.59 -12.54 1.79
CA VAL A 14 1.12 -12.58 1.92
C VAL A 14 0.69 -13.61 2.97
N ALA A 15 1.32 -14.79 2.99
CA ALA A 15 1.05 -15.80 4.02
C ALA A 15 1.35 -15.28 5.44
N ALA A 16 2.52 -14.64 5.65
CA ALA A 16 2.86 -14.01 6.92
C ALA A 16 1.91 -12.85 7.27
N GLY A 17 1.60 -12.00 6.30
CA GLY A 17 0.68 -10.89 6.47
C GLY A 17 -0.75 -11.32 6.79
N ALA A 18 -1.18 -12.52 6.39
CA ALA A 18 -2.48 -13.07 6.77
C ALA A 18 -2.56 -13.36 8.28
N ALA A 19 -1.49 -13.84 8.90
CA ALA A 19 -1.41 -14.02 10.35
C ALA A 19 -1.47 -12.66 11.07
N ALA A 20 -0.66 -11.68 10.61
CA ALA A 20 -0.68 -10.31 11.13
C ALA A 20 -2.06 -9.65 10.99
N ARG A 21 -2.73 -9.83 9.85
CA ARG A 21 -4.10 -9.33 9.62
C ARG A 21 -5.10 -9.91 10.61
N LYS A 22 -5.02 -11.21 10.93
CA LYS A 22 -5.90 -11.83 11.95
C LYS A 22 -5.69 -11.22 13.33
N LEU A 23 -4.43 -10.99 13.73
CA LEU A 23 -4.11 -10.30 14.97
C LEU A 23 -4.69 -8.89 15.02
N LEU A 24 -4.48 -8.11 13.95
CA LEU A 24 -4.99 -6.74 13.84
C LEU A 24 -6.52 -6.67 13.83
N ALA A 25 -7.18 -7.57 13.10
CA ALA A 25 -8.64 -7.66 13.05
C ALA A 25 -9.23 -7.98 14.44
N ALA A 26 -8.54 -8.82 15.22
CA ALA A 26 -8.94 -9.10 16.60
C ALA A 26 -8.85 -7.88 17.54
N LEU A 27 -8.17 -6.81 17.10
CA LEU A 27 -8.08 -5.51 17.76
C LEU A 27 -8.93 -4.43 17.04
N SER A 28 -9.84 -4.83 16.15
CA SER A 28 -10.67 -3.94 15.33
C SER A 28 -9.87 -3.03 14.37
N ILE A 29 -8.65 -3.41 14.02
CA ILE A 29 -7.82 -2.75 13.00
C ILE A 29 -8.04 -3.47 11.68
N ASN A 30 -8.57 -2.76 10.68
CA ASN A 30 -8.95 -3.35 9.39
C ASN A 30 -8.16 -2.71 8.25
N ILE A 31 -7.68 -3.53 7.31
CA ILE A 31 -6.83 -3.12 6.19
C ILE A 31 -7.55 -3.40 4.88
N TYR A 32 -7.59 -2.39 4.02
CA TYR A 32 -8.25 -2.42 2.72
C TYR A 32 -7.32 -1.85 1.66
N SER A 33 -7.40 -2.31 0.41
CA SER A 33 -6.76 -1.62 -0.72
C SER A 33 -7.64 -1.53 -1.95
N ARG A 34 -7.27 -0.63 -2.87
CA ARG A 34 -7.79 -0.60 -4.23
C ARG A 34 -6.73 -0.11 -5.21
N VAL A 35 -6.92 -0.44 -6.48
CA VAL A 35 -6.17 0.16 -7.58
C VAL A 35 -6.77 1.52 -7.94
N VAL A 36 -5.95 2.56 -7.93
CA VAL A 36 -6.35 3.93 -8.28
C VAL A 36 -5.90 4.32 -9.69
N ARG A 37 -4.89 3.64 -10.24
CA ARG A 37 -4.35 3.94 -11.58
C ARG A 37 -3.72 2.72 -12.21
N ILE A 38 -3.98 2.52 -13.51
CA ILE A 38 -3.19 1.65 -14.38
C ILE A 38 -2.84 2.43 -15.64
N GLY A 39 -1.55 2.54 -15.94
CA GLY A 39 -1.05 3.40 -17.00
C GLY A 39 -1.60 4.84 -16.90
N SER A 40 -2.25 5.32 -17.97
CA SER A 40 -2.84 6.66 -18.05
C SER A 40 -4.27 6.75 -17.47
N VAL A 41 -4.91 5.63 -17.14
CA VAL A 41 -6.29 5.61 -16.65
C VAL A 41 -6.29 5.69 -15.12
N THR A 42 -7.03 6.67 -14.58
CA THR A 42 -7.19 6.89 -13.14
C THR A 42 -8.64 6.68 -12.73
N ASP A 43 -8.85 5.98 -11.62
CA ASP A 43 -10.11 5.97 -10.87
C ASP A 43 -10.12 7.17 -9.91
N ARG A 44 -11.10 8.06 -10.08
CA ARG A 44 -11.30 9.25 -9.24
C ARG A 44 -12.47 9.10 -8.27
N SER A 45 -13.12 7.94 -8.25
CA SER A 45 -14.18 7.69 -7.29
C SER A 45 -13.65 7.81 -5.87
N ARG A 46 -14.51 8.27 -4.94
CA ARG A 46 -14.19 8.25 -3.51
C ARG A 46 -13.90 6.80 -3.08
N PHE A 47 -13.35 6.55 -1.90
CA PHE A 47 -13.30 5.20 -1.33
C PHE A 47 -13.60 5.29 0.16
N ASN A 48 -14.65 4.59 0.57
CA ASN A 48 -15.19 4.58 1.91
C ASN A 48 -15.25 3.12 2.38
N PRO A 49 -14.13 2.54 2.86
CA PRO A 49 -14.18 1.26 3.52
C PRO A 49 -14.92 1.36 4.87
N PRO A 50 -15.64 0.31 5.32
CA PRO A 50 -15.72 -1.01 4.68
C PRO A 50 -16.73 -1.11 3.52
N ASP A 51 -17.67 -0.17 3.41
CA ASP A 51 -18.85 -0.27 2.54
C ASP A 51 -18.53 -0.59 1.07
N ASP A 52 -17.43 -0.05 0.54
CA ASP A 52 -17.02 -0.26 -0.84
C ASP A 52 -16.21 -1.55 -1.07
N TYR A 53 -15.77 -2.22 0.00
CA TYR A 53 -14.68 -3.19 -0.11
C TYR A 53 -15.09 -4.51 -0.73
N GLU A 54 -16.29 -5.03 -0.43
CA GLU A 54 -16.80 -6.26 -1.09
C GLU A 54 -16.85 -6.09 -2.62
N ARG A 55 -17.26 -4.92 -3.09
CA ARG A 55 -17.26 -4.59 -4.52
C ARG A 55 -15.86 -4.56 -5.11
N ILE A 56 -14.88 -4.06 -4.37
CA ILE A 56 -13.48 -4.02 -4.81
C ILE A 56 -12.88 -5.43 -4.86
N GLU A 57 -13.20 -6.28 -3.89
CA GLU A 57 -12.78 -7.70 -3.91
C GLU A 57 -13.38 -8.45 -5.12
N ALA A 58 -14.63 -8.14 -5.50
CA ALA A 58 -15.27 -8.71 -6.67
C ALA A 58 -14.76 -8.13 -8.01
N SER A 59 -14.02 -7.01 -7.99
CA SER A 59 -13.47 -6.38 -9.20
C SER A 59 -12.24 -7.16 -9.71
N ARG A 60 -12.17 -7.35 -11.03
CA ARG A 60 -11.06 -8.04 -11.71
C ARG A 60 -9.75 -7.29 -11.55
N LEU A 61 -9.82 -5.96 -11.43
CA LEU A 61 -8.66 -5.08 -11.27
C LEU A 61 -8.58 -4.43 -9.90
N ARG A 62 -9.38 -4.89 -8.92
CA ARG A 62 -9.50 -4.27 -7.58
C ARG A 62 -9.78 -2.75 -7.67
N CYS A 63 -10.58 -2.35 -8.66
CA CYS A 63 -10.95 -0.97 -8.93
C CYS A 63 -12.38 -0.72 -8.41
N ARG A 64 -12.63 0.43 -7.78
CA ARG A 64 -13.99 0.73 -7.28
C ARG A 64 -14.93 1.08 -8.43
N SER A 65 -14.48 1.94 -9.34
CA SER A 65 -15.31 2.41 -10.46
C SER A 65 -15.32 1.42 -11.61
N VAL A 66 -16.50 0.87 -11.93
CA VAL A 66 -16.70 -0.02 -13.08
C VAL A 66 -16.31 0.65 -14.41
N SER A 67 -16.60 1.95 -14.57
CA SER A 67 -16.19 2.70 -15.75
C SER A 67 -14.66 2.85 -15.84
N ALA A 68 -13.98 3.08 -14.72
CA ALA A 68 -12.53 3.14 -14.71
C ALA A 68 -11.91 1.75 -14.94
N GLU A 69 -12.47 0.71 -14.34
CA GLU A 69 -12.06 -0.69 -14.54
C GLU A 69 -12.10 -1.09 -16.02
N ASN A 70 -13.22 -0.82 -16.71
CA ASN A 70 -13.35 -1.13 -18.14
C ASN A 70 -12.29 -0.41 -18.98
N ARG A 71 -12.07 0.89 -18.73
CA ARG A 71 -11.03 1.67 -19.43
C ARG A 71 -9.62 1.17 -19.11
N MET A 72 -9.36 0.72 -17.87
CA MET A 72 -8.08 0.11 -17.50
C MET A 72 -7.89 -1.22 -18.21
N ALA A 73 -8.92 -2.07 -18.28
CA ALA A 73 -8.88 -3.35 -18.98
C ALA A 73 -8.60 -3.16 -20.49
N GLU A 74 -9.33 -2.25 -21.15
CA GLU A 74 -9.08 -1.90 -22.55
C GLU A 74 -7.65 -1.38 -22.78
N LEU A 75 -7.11 -0.59 -21.85
CA LEU A 75 -5.74 -0.12 -21.94
C LEU A 75 -4.73 -1.28 -21.81
N ILE A 76 -4.96 -2.21 -20.88
CA ILE A 76 -4.14 -3.41 -20.71
C ILE A 76 -4.15 -4.24 -22.01
N ASP A 77 -5.32 -4.47 -22.60
CA ASP A 77 -5.44 -5.26 -23.84
C ASP A 77 -4.72 -4.61 -25.02
N ARG A 78 -4.83 -3.28 -25.16
CA ARG A 78 -4.11 -2.54 -26.21
C ARG A 78 -2.60 -2.62 -26.07
N VAL A 79 -2.07 -2.51 -24.85
CA VAL A 79 -0.62 -2.58 -24.58
C VAL A 79 -0.12 -4.02 -24.73
N LYS A 80 -0.92 -5.00 -24.29
CA LYS A 80 -0.65 -6.43 -24.50
C LYS A 80 -0.52 -6.77 -25.99
N ALA A 81 -1.40 -6.25 -26.84
CA ALA A 81 -1.33 -6.44 -28.29
C ALA A 81 -0.04 -5.87 -28.92
N ARG A 82 0.58 -4.88 -28.27
CA ARG A 82 1.87 -4.28 -28.67
C ARG A 82 3.09 -4.97 -28.04
N GLY A 83 2.86 -5.96 -27.17
CA GLY A 83 3.91 -6.67 -26.45
C GLY A 83 4.57 -5.86 -25.34
N GLU A 84 3.92 -4.81 -24.86
CA GLU A 84 4.40 -3.92 -23.78
C GLU A 84 3.73 -4.27 -22.43
N SER A 85 4.16 -3.68 -21.33
CA SER A 85 3.57 -3.87 -19.99
C SER A 85 3.16 -2.54 -19.34
N LEU A 86 2.27 -2.60 -18.35
CA LEU A 86 1.80 -1.44 -17.60
C LEU A 86 2.14 -1.54 -16.11
N GLY A 87 2.42 -0.39 -15.54
CA GLY A 87 2.46 -0.16 -14.10
C GLY A 87 1.21 0.59 -13.64
N GLY A 88 1.25 1.09 -12.42
CA GLY A 88 0.12 1.79 -11.83
C GLY A 88 0.33 2.18 -10.39
N ILE A 89 -0.76 2.59 -9.75
CA ILE A 89 -0.78 2.99 -8.36
C ILE A 89 -1.95 2.27 -7.68
N PHE A 90 -1.67 1.72 -6.51
CA PHE A 90 -2.70 1.27 -5.57
C PHE A 90 -2.64 2.11 -4.30
N GLU A 91 -3.77 2.18 -3.61
CA GLU A 91 -3.87 2.81 -2.30
C GLU A 91 -4.33 1.80 -1.25
N ILE A 92 -3.83 1.96 -0.02
CA ILE A 92 -4.18 1.16 1.14
C ILE A 92 -4.78 2.11 2.18
N THR A 93 -5.91 1.70 2.76
CA THR A 93 -6.57 2.39 3.87
C THR A 93 -6.62 1.45 5.06
N VAL A 94 -6.18 1.93 6.24
CA VAL A 94 -6.33 1.19 7.49
C VAL A 94 -7.20 1.97 8.46
N THR A 95 -8.20 1.32 9.03
CA THR A 95 -9.12 1.92 10.01
C THR A 95 -8.96 1.25 11.38
N GLY A 96 -9.40 1.95 12.44
CA GLY A 96 -9.38 1.43 13.82
C GLY A 96 -8.01 1.46 14.50
N LEU A 97 -7.03 2.18 13.94
CA LEU A 97 -5.72 2.35 14.55
C LEU A 97 -5.82 3.18 15.83
N PRO A 98 -5.25 2.72 16.95
CA PRO A 98 -5.14 3.53 18.16
C PRO A 98 -4.16 4.68 17.93
N VAL A 99 -4.26 5.73 18.73
CA VAL A 99 -3.30 6.85 18.72
C VAL A 99 -1.94 6.38 19.26
N GLY A 100 -0.87 6.83 18.61
CA GLY A 100 0.49 6.74 19.09
C GLY A 100 1.20 5.40 18.84
N LEU A 101 0.86 4.65 17.79
CA LEU A 101 1.72 3.58 17.27
C LEU A 101 2.89 4.20 16.50
N GLY A 102 4.10 3.67 16.67
CA GLY A 102 5.34 4.28 16.18
C GLY A 102 6.04 5.12 17.24
N SER A 103 7.02 5.91 16.83
CA SER A 103 7.74 6.83 17.72
C SER A 103 8.37 7.98 16.95
N TYR A 104 8.49 9.15 17.57
CA TYR A 104 9.27 10.29 17.06
C TYR A 104 10.71 10.31 17.59
N VAL A 105 11.04 9.45 18.57
CA VAL A 105 12.29 9.51 19.34
C VAL A 105 13.50 9.14 18.50
N HIS A 106 13.38 8.08 17.70
CA HIS A 106 14.42 7.63 16.77
C HIS A 106 13.85 7.54 15.36
N TRP A 107 14.68 7.90 14.38
CA TRP A 107 14.28 8.06 12.99
C TRP A 107 13.75 6.75 12.37
N ASP A 108 14.29 5.61 12.77
CA ASP A 108 13.95 4.25 12.33
C ASP A 108 12.68 3.70 13.00
N ARG A 109 12.28 4.27 14.14
CA ARG A 109 11.03 3.92 14.85
C ARG A 109 9.83 4.72 14.37
N ARG A 110 10.02 5.70 13.50
CA ARG A 110 8.93 6.47 12.88
C ARG A 110 8.13 5.55 11.96
N LEU A 111 6.81 5.50 12.17
CA LEU A 111 5.96 4.51 11.50
C LEU A 111 5.82 4.77 9.99
N ASP A 112 5.87 6.04 9.57
CA ASP A 112 5.98 6.45 8.17
C ASP A 112 7.21 5.85 7.49
N GLY A 113 8.38 5.91 8.13
CA GLY A 113 9.62 5.32 7.63
C GLY A 113 9.52 3.79 7.48
N ARG A 114 9.00 3.10 8.51
CA ARG A 114 8.79 1.63 8.50
C ARG A 114 7.82 1.19 7.41
N LEU A 115 6.69 1.88 7.28
CA LEU A 115 5.69 1.60 6.23
C LEU A 115 6.24 1.88 4.83
N ALA A 116 6.94 3.00 4.66
CA ALA A 116 7.56 3.34 3.39
C ALA A 116 8.60 2.30 2.97
N GLN A 117 9.46 1.85 3.89
CA GLN A 117 10.42 0.78 3.63
C GLN A 117 9.72 -0.53 3.25
N ALA A 118 8.71 -0.95 4.02
CA ALA A 118 7.98 -2.18 3.78
C ALA A 118 7.31 -2.19 2.40
N LEU A 119 6.65 -1.09 2.01
CA LEU A 119 6.04 -0.95 0.69
C LEU A 119 7.06 -0.81 -0.43
N ALA A 120 8.12 -0.03 -0.25
CA ALA A 120 9.18 0.14 -1.25
C ALA A 120 9.98 -1.16 -1.48
N SER A 121 9.99 -2.06 -0.50
CA SER A 121 10.63 -3.39 -0.63
C SER A 121 9.85 -4.37 -1.51
N ILE A 122 8.61 -4.04 -1.89
CA ILE A 122 7.80 -4.88 -2.77
C ILE A 122 8.38 -4.79 -4.19
N PRO A 123 8.56 -5.91 -4.90
CA PRO A 123 9.10 -5.91 -6.25
C PRO A 123 8.36 -4.92 -7.18
N ALA A 124 9.14 -4.12 -7.90
CA ALA A 124 8.69 -3.08 -8.82
C ALA A 124 8.04 -1.83 -8.20
N ILE A 125 7.95 -1.69 -6.87
CA ILE A 125 7.56 -0.41 -6.27
C ILE A 125 8.71 0.61 -6.40
N LYS A 126 8.37 1.82 -6.85
CA LYS A 126 9.33 2.91 -7.10
C LYS A 126 8.98 4.21 -6.37
N GLY A 127 7.82 4.28 -5.72
CA GLY A 127 7.43 5.43 -4.90
C GLY A 127 6.36 5.03 -3.90
N VAL A 128 6.38 5.67 -2.74
CA VAL A 128 5.40 5.49 -1.66
C VAL A 128 4.95 6.87 -1.20
N GLU A 129 3.65 7.03 -0.96
CA GLU A 129 3.05 8.25 -0.42
C GLU A 129 2.26 7.92 0.84
N ILE A 130 2.20 8.89 1.75
CA ILE A 130 1.36 8.87 2.94
C ILE A 130 0.42 10.06 2.86
N GLY A 131 -0.88 9.83 3.05
CA GLY A 131 -1.90 10.86 2.94
C GLY A 131 -1.88 11.57 1.58
N ALA A 132 -1.75 12.89 1.61
CA ALA A 132 -1.64 13.73 0.42
C ALA A 132 -0.31 13.57 -0.34
N GLY A 133 0.72 12.95 0.28
CA GLY A 133 1.95 12.57 -0.41
C GLY A 133 2.64 13.71 -1.13
N PHE A 134 3.04 13.48 -2.39
CA PHE A 134 3.70 14.50 -3.20
C PHE A 134 2.81 15.72 -3.47
N GLN A 135 1.48 15.61 -3.36
CA GLN A 135 0.60 16.78 -3.49
C GLN A 135 0.75 17.76 -2.33
N ALA A 136 1.12 17.29 -1.13
CA ALA A 136 1.36 18.16 0.02
C ALA A 136 2.54 19.12 -0.24
N ALA A 137 3.58 18.64 -0.92
CA ALA A 137 4.78 19.43 -1.24
C ALA A 137 4.50 20.63 -2.17
N ALA A 138 3.38 20.60 -2.90
CA ALA A 138 2.97 21.67 -3.81
C ALA A 138 2.02 22.70 -3.16
N ARG A 139 1.80 22.65 -1.84
CA ARG A 139 0.79 23.46 -1.14
C ARG A 139 1.39 24.18 0.08
N SER A 140 0.80 25.31 0.44
CA SER A 140 1.16 26.05 1.65
C SER A 140 0.80 25.27 2.91
N GLY A 141 1.54 25.48 4.00
CA GLY A 141 1.32 24.78 5.28
C GLY A 141 -0.13 24.85 5.76
N SER A 142 -0.76 26.03 5.69
CA SER A 142 -2.18 26.23 6.05
C SER A 142 -3.17 25.38 5.24
N ARG A 143 -2.78 24.85 4.09
CA ARG A 143 -3.61 23.99 3.23
C ARG A 143 -3.25 22.50 3.33
N VAL A 144 -2.22 22.16 4.10
CA VAL A 144 -1.70 20.79 4.27
C VAL A 144 -1.96 20.28 5.68
N GLN A 145 -1.84 21.12 6.71
CA GLN A 145 -2.08 20.69 8.08
C GLN A 145 -3.53 20.24 8.28
N ASP A 146 -3.71 19.27 9.17
CA ASP A 146 -5.02 18.83 9.64
C ASP A 146 -5.29 19.46 11.00
N GLU A 147 -6.23 20.40 11.05
CA GLU A 147 -6.60 21.10 12.28
C GLU A 147 -7.22 20.15 13.31
N ILE A 148 -6.86 20.36 14.58
CA ILE A 148 -7.32 19.55 15.71
C ILE A 148 -8.50 20.23 16.37
N PHE A 149 -9.57 19.47 16.56
CA PHE A 149 -10.79 19.86 17.26
C PHE A 149 -11.02 18.93 18.44
N HIS A 150 -11.87 19.35 19.38
CA HIS A 150 -12.22 18.55 20.55
C HIS A 150 -13.73 18.66 20.81
N ASP A 151 -14.36 17.54 21.14
CA ASP A 151 -15.75 17.46 21.60
C ASP A 151 -15.82 16.57 22.86
N PRO A 152 -16.53 16.97 23.93
CA PRO A 152 -16.61 16.21 25.18
C PRO A 152 -17.04 14.74 25.06
N GLY A 153 -17.83 14.37 24.04
CA GLY A 153 -18.28 12.99 23.81
C GLY A 153 -17.44 12.19 22.82
N ARG A 154 -16.59 12.85 22.02
CA ARG A 154 -15.76 12.23 20.98
C ARG A 154 -14.26 12.25 21.30
N GLY A 155 -13.82 13.17 22.14
CA GLY A 155 -12.41 13.51 22.34
C GLY A 155 -11.84 14.33 21.18
N TYR A 156 -10.53 14.21 20.94
CA TYR A 156 -9.83 14.92 19.87
C TYR A 156 -10.14 14.31 18.49
N PHE A 157 -10.32 15.16 17.47
CA PHE A 157 -10.56 14.72 16.10
C PHE A 157 -10.06 15.72 15.06
N ARG A 158 -9.97 15.29 13.79
CA ARG A 158 -9.69 16.17 12.64
C ARG A 158 -10.88 16.22 11.68
N LYS A 159 -10.98 17.32 10.93
CA LYS A 159 -11.97 17.48 9.83
C LYS A 159 -11.43 17.05 8.46
N SER A 160 -10.12 16.85 8.37
CA SER A 160 -9.42 16.37 7.18
C SER A 160 -8.35 15.37 7.58
N ASN A 161 -7.85 14.61 6.59
CA ASN A 161 -6.82 13.61 6.81
C ASN A 161 -5.76 13.68 5.69
N ARG A 162 -5.15 14.86 5.54
CA ARG A 162 -4.09 15.12 4.57
C ARG A 162 -2.76 14.51 5.00
N ALA A 163 -2.54 14.39 6.31
CA ALA A 163 -1.41 13.68 6.90
C ALA A 163 -1.52 12.15 6.72
N GLY A 164 -2.70 11.63 6.38
CA GLY A 164 -2.92 10.22 6.10
C GLY A 164 -2.77 9.35 7.34
N GLY A 165 -3.27 9.82 8.49
CA GLY A 165 -3.29 9.10 9.75
C GLY A 165 -1.99 9.13 10.54
N LEU A 166 -0.94 9.79 10.03
CA LEU A 166 0.38 9.86 10.69
C LEU A 166 0.84 11.30 10.92
N GLU A 167 1.25 11.61 12.13
CA GLU A 167 1.90 12.87 12.49
C GLU A 167 3.13 12.59 13.35
N GLY A 168 4.28 13.19 12.99
CA GLY A 168 5.53 12.97 13.73
C GLY A 168 6.01 11.51 13.76
N GLY A 169 5.56 10.66 12.83
CA GLY A 169 5.88 9.22 12.84
C GLY A 169 4.98 8.38 13.76
N LEU A 170 3.88 8.96 14.27
CA LEU A 170 2.90 8.29 15.11
C LEU A 170 1.53 8.22 14.44
N THR A 171 0.74 7.18 14.72
CA THR A 171 -0.69 7.20 14.39
C THR A 171 -1.44 8.29 15.16
N ASN A 172 -2.29 9.05 14.48
CA ASN A 172 -3.02 10.17 15.07
C ASN A 172 -4.50 9.88 15.33
N GLY A 173 -4.95 8.65 15.07
CA GLY A 173 -6.32 8.16 15.24
C GLY A 173 -7.19 8.23 13.98
N GLU A 174 -6.79 9.03 12.99
CA GLU A 174 -7.45 9.05 11.68
C GLU A 174 -7.06 7.80 10.85
N PRO A 175 -7.82 7.46 9.80
CA PRO A 175 -7.45 6.36 8.91
C PRO A 175 -6.03 6.54 8.34
N LEU A 176 -5.23 5.48 8.38
CA LEU A 176 -3.92 5.48 7.73
C LEU A 176 -4.11 5.36 6.22
N LEU A 177 -3.56 6.29 5.46
CA LEU A 177 -3.68 6.34 4.01
C LEU A 177 -2.30 6.21 3.37
N LEU A 178 -2.11 5.16 2.58
CA LEU A 178 -0.85 4.88 1.89
C LEU A 178 -1.10 4.72 0.39
N ARG A 179 -0.13 5.11 -0.43
CA ARG A 179 -0.11 4.76 -1.87
C ARG A 179 1.24 4.22 -2.26
N ALA A 180 1.26 3.30 -3.23
CA ALA A 180 2.51 2.83 -3.80
C ALA A 180 2.44 2.82 -5.34
N ALA A 181 3.49 3.34 -5.95
CA ALA A 181 3.65 3.41 -7.41
C ALA A 181 4.48 2.22 -7.90
N MET A 182 3.84 1.31 -8.62
CA MET A 182 4.46 0.15 -9.25
C MET A 182 4.87 0.51 -10.67
N LYS A 183 6.15 0.34 -11.01
CA LYS A 183 6.61 0.44 -12.41
C LYS A 183 6.08 -0.76 -13.23
N PRO A 184 6.02 -0.65 -14.57
CA PRO A 184 5.73 -1.79 -15.42
C PRO A 184 6.67 -2.98 -15.17
N ILE A 185 6.15 -4.19 -15.37
CA ILE A 185 6.93 -5.42 -15.22
C ILE A 185 8.08 -5.39 -16.27
N PRO A 186 9.34 -5.67 -15.88
CA PRO A 186 10.50 -5.41 -16.74
C PRO A 186 10.52 -6.18 -18.06
N THR A 187 10.09 -7.45 -18.04
CA THR A 187 10.14 -8.34 -19.20
C THR A 187 8.92 -8.10 -20.08
N GLN A 188 9.18 -7.77 -21.34
CA GLN A 188 8.16 -7.45 -22.34
C GLN A 188 8.22 -8.47 -23.49
N SER A 189 7.09 -8.71 -24.16
CA SER A 189 7.08 -9.59 -25.35
C SER A 189 7.90 -8.99 -26.48
N ARG A 190 7.93 -7.66 -26.57
CA ARG A 190 8.92 -6.94 -27.38
C ARG A 190 10.18 -6.75 -26.54
N PRO A 191 11.25 -7.52 -26.77
CA PRO A 191 12.41 -7.49 -25.90
C PRO A 191 13.15 -6.16 -26.01
N LEU A 192 13.73 -5.71 -24.90
CA LEU A 192 14.59 -4.54 -24.86
C LEU A 192 16.02 -4.91 -25.28
N ARG A 193 16.75 -3.93 -25.80
CA ARG A 193 18.19 -4.10 -26.05
C ARG A 193 18.92 -4.31 -24.73
N THR A 194 19.84 -5.25 -24.72
CA THR A 194 20.73 -5.55 -23.59
C THR A 194 22.10 -5.97 -24.12
N VAL A 195 22.94 -6.52 -23.25
CA VAL A 195 24.27 -7.04 -23.58
C VAL A 195 24.36 -8.47 -23.09
N ASP A 196 24.88 -9.37 -23.92
CA ASP A 196 25.28 -10.70 -23.46
C ASP A 196 26.52 -10.58 -22.58
N ILE A 197 26.40 -10.99 -21.31
CA ILE A 197 27.46 -10.77 -20.31
C ILE A 197 28.71 -11.61 -20.56
N ALA A 198 28.62 -12.73 -21.29
CA ALA A 198 29.76 -13.60 -21.56
C ALA A 198 30.61 -13.05 -22.71
N SER A 199 29.97 -12.54 -23.77
CA SER A 199 30.64 -12.05 -24.97
C SER A 199 30.82 -10.52 -25.03
N GLY A 200 30.11 -9.76 -24.20
CA GLY A 200 30.09 -8.29 -24.22
C GLY A 200 29.37 -7.70 -25.44
N ARG A 201 28.66 -8.50 -26.24
CA ARG A 201 28.01 -8.07 -27.49
C ARG A 201 26.55 -7.64 -27.26
N PRO A 202 26.01 -6.76 -28.12
CA PRO A 202 24.58 -6.42 -28.10
C PRO A 202 23.71 -7.68 -28.20
N SER A 203 22.69 -7.76 -27.36
CA SER A 203 21.72 -8.85 -27.30
C SER A 203 20.32 -8.30 -27.01
N LEU A 204 19.33 -9.19 -26.94
CA LEU A 204 17.95 -8.86 -26.58
C LEU A 204 17.60 -9.50 -25.24
N ALA A 205 16.89 -8.76 -24.39
CA ALA A 205 16.51 -9.22 -23.06
C ALA A 205 15.58 -10.43 -23.15
N HIS A 206 15.89 -11.46 -22.37
CA HIS A 206 15.05 -12.66 -22.26
C HIS A 206 13.71 -12.33 -21.57
N ARG A 207 12.65 -13.01 -21.99
CA ARG A 207 11.30 -12.85 -21.42
C ARG A 207 11.03 -13.96 -20.42
N GLU A 208 10.94 -13.59 -19.14
CA GLU A 208 10.71 -14.53 -18.04
C GLU A 208 9.23 -14.67 -17.64
N ARG A 209 8.41 -13.64 -17.86
CA ARG A 209 7.00 -13.60 -17.41
C ARG A 209 6.04 -13.22 -18.53
N SER A 210 4.81 -13.71 -18.39
CA SER A 210 3.71 -13.46 -19.32
C SER A 210 2.78 -12.32 -18.89
N ASP A 211 2.84 -11.88 -17.63
CA ASP A 211 1.93 -10.86 -17.10
C ASP A 211 2.19 -9.49 -17.70
N PHE A 212 1.11 -8.78 -18.03
CA PHE A 212 1.16 -7.44 -18.64
C PHE A 212 0.86 -6.32 -17.63
N CYS A 213 0.21 -6.63 -16.50
CA CYS A 213 -0.04 -5.71 -15.40
C CYS A 213 -0.23 -6.52 -14.10
N ALA A 214 0.52 -6.22 -13.05
CA ALA A 214 0.43 -6.90 -11.75
C ALA A 214 0.04 -5.96 -10.60
N VAL A 215 -0.47 -4.77 -10.91
CA VAL A 215 -0.86 -3.76 -9.91
C VAL A 215 -1.94 -4.27 -8.94
N PRO A 216 -2.99 -5.00 -9.37
CA PRO A 216 -3.98 -5.56 -8.43
C PRO A 216 -3.36 -6.56 -7.44
N ALA A 217 -2.49 -7.45 -7.92
CA ALA A 217 -1.80 -8.39 -7.04
C ALA A 217 -0.82 -7.68 -6.09
N ALA A 218 -0.12 -6.64 -6.57
CA ALA A 218 0.76 -5.82 -5.74
C ALA A 218 0.01 -5.09 -4.63
N ALA A 219 -1.25 -4.71 -4.86
CA ALA A 219 -2.09 -4.10 -3.82
C ALA A 219 -2.31 -5.07 -2.64
N VAL A 220 -2.59 -6.35 -2.91
CA VAL A 220 -2.73 -7.40 -1.89
C VAL A 220 -1.42 -7.64 -1.14
N VAL A 221 -0.28 -7.62 -1.85
CA VAL A 221 1.05 -7.69 -1.19
C VAL A 221 1.28 -6.46 -0.32
N GLY A 222 0.85 -5.27 -0.78
CA GLY A 222 0.92 -4.03 -0.02
C GLY A 222 0.10 -4.10 1.27
N GLU A 223 -1.10 -4.65 1.22
CA GLU A 223 -1.91 -4.91 2.40
C GLU A 223 -1.18 -5.82 3.41
N ALA A 224 -0.55 -6.88 2.93
CA ALA A 224 0.20 -7.82 3.78
C ALA A 224 1.43 -7.16 4.43
N MET A 225 2.20 -6.38 3.67
CA MET A 225 3.36 -5.66 4.20
C MET A 225 2.95 -4.61 5.24
N THR A 226 1.86 -3.88 4.99
CA THR A 226 1.28 -2.95 5.96
C THR A 226 0.81 -3.68 7.22
N ALA A 227 0.17 -4.84 7.08
CA ALA A 227 -0.25 -5.65 8.22
C ALA A 227 0.92 -6.08 9.10
N LEU A 228 2.03 -6.53 8.50
CA LEU A 228 3.23 -6.94 9.23
C LEU A 228 3.82 -5.78 10.05
N VAL A 229 3.98 -4.60 9.45
CA VAL A 229 4.52 -3.42 10.14
C VAL A 229 3.60 -2.98 11.28
N LEU A 230 2.29 -2.96 11.05
CA LEU A 230 1.34 -2.53 12.06
C LEU A 230 1.21 -3.53 13.21
N ALA A 231 1.26 -4.83 12.93
CA ALA A 231 1.28 -5.86 13.97
C ALA A 231 2.52 -5.72 14.85
N ASP A 232 3.70 -5.52 14.25
CA ASP A 232 4.95 -5.29 14.98
C ASP A 232 4.87 -4.02 15.84
N ALA A 233 4.37 -2.89 15.29
CA ALA A 233 4.20 -1.66 16.06
C ALA A 233 3.18 -1.78 17.22
N VAL A 234 2.12 -2.58 17.03
CA VAL A 234 1.16 -2.89 18.10
C VAL A 234 1.81 -3.71 19.21
N LEU A 235 2.56 -4.75 18.86
CA LEU A 235 3.25 -5.60 19.82
C LEU A 235 4.37 -4.85 20.55
N GLU A 236 5.08 -3.97 19.85
CA GLU A 236 6.10 -3.08 20.45
C GLU A 236 5.49 -2.13 21.49
N LYS A 237 4.30 -1.56 21.21
CA LYS A 237 3.64 -0.62 22.12
C LYS A 237 2.99 -1.29 23.33
N TYR A 238 2.23 -2.37 23.10
CA TYR A 238 1.37 -2.95 24.12
C TYR A 238 1.94 -4.24 24.73
N GLY A 239 2.75 -4.99 23.98
CA GLY A 239 3.29 -6.29 24.38
C GLY A 239 2.20 -7.31 24.72
N GLY A 240 2.56 -8.30 25.55
CA GLY A 240 1.67 -9.37 25.99
C GLY A 240 1.87 -10.66 25.19
N ASP A 241 1.66 -11.79 25.86
CA ASP A 241 1.94 -13.11 25.30
C ASP A 241 0.68 -13.80 24.75
N THR A 242 -0.50 -13.31 25.14
CA THR A 242 -1.79 -13.82 24.67
C THR A 242 -2.66 -12.71 24.09
N LEU A 243 -3.59 -13.07 23.19
CA LEU A 243 -4.52 -12.11 22.59
C LEU A 243 -5.43 -11.42 23.64
N PRO A 244 -5.95 -12.10 24.68
CA PRO A 244 -6.64 -11.43 25.78
C PRO A 244 -5.79 -10.38 26.50
N ASP A 245 -4.52 -10.67 26.80
CA ASP A 245 -3.62 -9.71 27.46
C ASP A 245 -3.39 -8.48 26.58
N LEU A 246 -3.10 -8.71 25.30
CA LEU A 246 -2.90 -7.63 24.33
C LEU A 246 -4.14 -6.74 24.22
N ARG A 247 -5.34 -7.32 24.19
CA ARG A 247 -6.61 -6.57 24.16
C ARG A 247 -6.80 -5.74 25.42
N LEU A 248 -6.54 -6.32 26.59
CA LEU A 248 -6.66 -5.63 27.87
C LEU A 248 -5.73 -4.41 27.92
N ARG A 249 -4.46 -4.59 27.53
CA ARG A 249 -3.46 -3.53 27.51
C ARG A 249 -3.77 -2.43 26.51
N LYS A 250 -4.29 -2.79 25.32
CA LYS A 250 -4.74 -1.80 24.33
C LYS A 250 -5.90 -0.95 24.87
N ASN A 251 -6.87 -1.56 25.54
CA ASN A 251 -8.06 -0.86 26.01
C ASN A 251 -7.83 -0.03 27.28
N GLY A 252 -6.82 -0.38 28.08
CA GLY A 252 -6.45 0.34 29.30
C GLY A 252 -5.48 1.50 29.09
N ALA A 253 -5.00 1.72 27.86
CA ALA A 253 -4.05 2.77 27.48
C ALA A 253 -4.74 3.88 26.67
#